data_AF-A0A4Z1IF86-F1
#
_entry.id   AF-A0A4Z1IF86-F1
#
_cell.length_a   1.000
_cell.length_b   1.000
_cell.length_c   1.000
_cell.angle_alpha   90.00
_cell.angle_beta   90.00
_cell.angle_gamma   90.00
#
_symmetry.space_group_name_H-M   'P 1'
#
loop_
_entity.id
_entity.type
_entity.pdbx_description
1 polymer ?
#
loop_
_entity_poly.entity_id
_entity_poly.type
_entity_poly.pdbx_seq_one_letter_code
_entity_poly.pdbx_strand_id
1 'polypeptide(L)'
;MSAFSRSSTGISVVQHFSSLINGKTIVITGPSANSIGAETAISLAHASPSIILLAGRSEAKISPVIKEIHTLNPSITTHFVPLDLASQESIRKAASLINSLVEKIDILINNAGVMAVPAYQTTEDGIELQFGCNHIGHFLLTNLILEKLLKAGREGRARIVNEGKDYDPWQAYAQSKTANVLFSSTLAARLKDRNIQSFALQPGYVPTSNLQAHVTSEMWSNVLQQISESSGGQEFEPPKTL
;
A
#
# COMPACT_ATOMS: atom_id res chain seq x y z
N MET A 1 -5.60 26.71 -13.67
CA MET A 1 -4.69 25.66 -14.20
C MET A 1 -4.59 24.56 -13.15
N SER A 2 -4.15 23.35 -13.51
CA SER A 2 -3.78 22.33 -12.51
C SER A 2 -2.57 22.81 -11.69
N ALA A 3 -2.52 22.49 -10.39
CA ALA A 3 -1.34 22.69 -9.56
C ALA A 3 -0.22 21.67 -9.84
N PHE A 4 -0.56 20.58 -10.54
CA PHE A 4 0.35 19.46 -10.83
C PHE A 4 0.39 19.16 -12.33
N SER A 5 1.49 18.57 -12.78
CA SER A 5 1.71 18.16 -14.17
C SER A 5 2.36 16.77 -14.25
N ARG A 6 2.61 16.29 -15.47
CA ARG A 6 3.32 15.02 -15.73
C ARG A 6 4.74 14.92 -15.17
N SER A 7 5.32 16.02 -14.66
CA SER A 7 6.64 16.06 -14.01
C SER A 7 6.59 16.37 -12.51
N SER A 8 5.40 16.39 -11.89
CA SER A 8 5.26 16.54 -10.44
C SER A 8 5.66 15.24 -9.73
N THR A 9 6.64 15.31 -8.82
CA THR A 9 7.10 14.19 -7.98
C THR A 9 6.19 13.97 -6.78
N GLY A 10 6.24 12.77 -6.17
CA GLY A 10 5.53 12.48 -4.91
C GLY A 10 5.82 13.50 -3.82
N ILE A 11 7.11 13.84 -3.63
CA ILE A 11 7.60 14.90 -2.74
C ILE A 11 6.89 16.24 -3.01
N SER A 12 6.79 16.67 -4.27
CA SER A 12 6.15 17.96 -4.61
C SER A 12 4.65 17.99 -4.29
N VAL A 13 3.97 16.85 -4.44
CA VAL A 13 2.55 16.69 -4.08
C VAL A 13 2.36 16.69 -2.56
N VAL A 14 3.22 15.96 -1.82
CA VAL A 14 3.20 15.93 -0.36
C VAL A 14 3.52 17.30 0.24
N GLN A 15 4.49 18.03 -0.30
CA GLN A 15 4.82 19.38 0.16
C GLN A 15 3.66 20.36 -0.04
N HIS A 16 3.00 20.31 -1.20
CA HIS A 16 1.80 21.11 -1.49
C HIS A 16 0.64 20.80 -0.52
N PHE A 17 0.44 19.53 -0.17
CA PHE A 17 -0.57 19.09 0.79
C PHE A 17 -0.03 18.86 2.22
N SER A 18 1.07 19.50 2.59
CA SER A 18 1.79 19.21 3.84
C SER A 18 0.96 19.42 5.10
N SER A 19 0.04 20.39 5.11
CA SER A 19 -0.94 20.61 6.18
C SER A 19 -1.94 19.46 6.39
N LEU A 20 -2.07 18.55 5.41
CA LEU A 20 -2.88 17.33 5.50
C LEU A 20 -2.09 16.12 6.01
N ILE A 21 -0.77 16.25 6.23
CA ILE A 21 0.14 15.17 6.64
C ILE A 21 0.87 15.51 7.97
N ASN A 22 1.16 16.78 8.21
CA ASN A 22 1.85 17.26 9.40
C ASN A 22 1.17 16.80 10.70
N GLY A 23 1.96 16.32 11.66
CA GLY A 23 1.47 15.89 12.99
C GLY A 23 0.66 14.59 13.01
N LYS A 24 0.53 13.88 11.88
CA LYS A 24 -0.30 12.65 11.79
C LYS A 24 0.41 11.39 12.24
N THR A 25 -0.40 10.38 12.59
CA THR A 25 0.03 8.98 12.70
C THR A 25 -0.34 8.20 11.45
N ILE A 26 0.66 7.61 10.79
CA ILE A 26 0.55 6.90 9.52
C ILE A 26 0.97 5.43 9.69
N VAL A 27 0.24 4.50 9.09
CA VAL A 27 0.59 3.06 9.03
C VAL A 27 0.69 2.65 7.56
N ILE A 28 1.82 2.02 7.17
CA ILE A 28 2.10 1.61 5.80
C ILE A 28 2.48 0.13 5.79
N THR A 29 1.76 -0.70 5.03
CA THR A 29 2.13 -2.12 4.83
C THR A 29 3.09 -2.27 3.66
N GLY A 30 4.11 -3.11 3.81
CA GLY A 30 5.08 -3.42 2.76
C GLY A 30 6.11 -2.35 2.34
N PRO A 31 6.52 -1.35 3.16
CA PRO A 31 7.49 -0.33 2.75
C PRO A 31 8.94 -0.84 2.80
N SER A 32 9.23 -1.95 2.11
CA SER A 32 10.60 -2.45 1.93
C SER A 32 11.36 -1.57 0.94
N ALA A 33 12.68 -1.41 1.11
CA ALA A 33 13.53 -0.72 0.15
C ALA A 33 13.29 -1.21 -1.29
N ASN A 34 13.33 -0.29 -2.26
CA ASN A 34 12.94 -0.52 -3.67
C ASN A 34 11.47 -0.98 -3.81
N SER A 35 10.54 -0.29 -3.16
CA SER A 35 9.09 -0.48 -3.34
C SER A 35 8.32 0.84 -3.31
N ILE A 36 7.10 0.82 -3.87
CA ILE A 36 6.15 1.95 -3.87
C ILE A 36 5.85 2.40 -2.43
N GLY A 37 5.73 1.46 -1.49
CA GLY A 37 5.50 1.76 -0.07
C GLY A 37 6.68 2.47 0.62
N ALA A 38 7.93 2.19 0.21
CA ALA A 38 9.10 2.88 0.74
C ALA A 38 9.18 4.32 0.20
N GLU A 39 9.05 4.51 -1.12
CA GLU A 39 8.95 5.84 -1.73
C GLU A 39 7.79 6.63 -1.11
N THR A 40 6.63 6.00 -0.90
CA THR A 40 5.48 6.63 -0.23
C THR A 40 5.83 7.08 1.20
N ALA A 41 6.55 6.26 1.97
CA ALA A 41 6.97 6.61 3.33
C ALA A 41 7.97 7.78 3.36
N ILE A 42 8.95 7.79 2.44
CA ILE A 42 9.98 8.82 2.32
C ILE A 42 9.35 10.14 1.81
N SER A 43 8.57 10.09 0.73
CA SER A 43 7.78 11.23 0.23
C SER A 43 6.91 11.83 1.33
N LEU A 44 6.20 11.01 2.14
CA LEU A 44 5.37 11.47 3.25
C LEU A 44 6.17 12.16 4.38
N ALA A 45 7.40 11.71 4.65
CA ALA A 45 8.25 12.28 5.69
C ALA A 45 8.61 13.76 5.42
N HIS A 46 8.64 14.21 4.15
CA HIS A 46 8.84 15.63 3.79
C HIS A 46 7.78 16.60 4.34
N ALA A 47 6.62 16.11 4.81
CA ALA A 47 5.58 16.93 5.45
C ALA A 47 5.51 16.82 6.99
N SER A 48 6.49 16.15 7.62
CA SER A 48 6.60 16.01 9.09
C SER A 48 5.36 15.40 9.79
N PRO A 49 4.92 14.18 9.42
CA PRO A 49 4.03 13.39 10.27
C PRO A 49 4.71 13.11 11.62
N SER A 50 3.94 12.95 12.70
CA SER A 50 4.52 12.65 14.03
C SER A 50 5.02 11.21 14.13
N ILE A 51 4.28 10.26 13.55
CA ILE A 51 4.57 8.82 13.67
C ILE A 51 4.36 8.13 12.31
N ILE A 52 5.32 7.30 11.90
CA ILE A 52 5.17 6.36 10.78
C ILE A 52 5.43 4.93 11.31
N LEU A 53 4.43 4.06 11.21
CA LEU A 53 4.57 2.62 11.49
C LEU A 53 4.79 1.88 10.16
N LEU A 54 5.97 1.27 10.01
CA LEU A 54 6.40 0.57 8.80
C LEU A 54 6.21 -0.94 9.00
N ALA A 55 5.13 -1.49 8.46
CA ALA A 55 4.71 -2.87 8.73
C ALA A 55 5.15 -3.84 7.63
N GLY A 56 5.85 -4.93 7.97
CA GLY A 56 6.24 -5.95 7.00
C GLY A 56 7.07 -7.10 7.55
N ARG A 57 7.50 -8.00 6.66
CA ARG A 57 8.08 -9.30 7.02
C ARG A 57 9.55 -9.27 7.45
N SER A 58 10.31 -8.30 6.94
CA SER A 58 11.77 -8.28 7.08
C SER A 58 12.24 -6.92 7.55
N GLU A 59 12.67 -6.87 8.82
CA GLU A 59 13.26 -5.66 9.41
C GLU A 59 14.42 -5.16 8.56
N ALA A 60 15.35 -6.05 8.18
CA ALA A 60 16.53 -5.70 7.38
C ALA A 60 16.21 -5.04 6.01
N LYS A 61 15.01 -5.25 5.45
CA LYS A 61 14.53 -4.55 4.24
C LYS A 61 13.82 -3.23 4.51
N ILE A 62 13.44 -2.95 5.76
CA ILE A 62 12.72 -1.74 6.20
C ILE A 62 13.63 -0.78 6.98
N SER A 63 14.66 -1.28 7.70
CA SER A 63 15.66 -0.46 8.40
C SER A 63 16.36 0.57 7.50
N PRO A 64 16.64 0.34 6.20
CA PRO A 64 17.17 1.39 5.31
C PRO A 64 16.20 2.56 5.16
N VAL A 65 14.91 2.28 4.97
CA VAL A 65 13.84 3.28 4.81
C VAL A 65 13.66 4.08 6.11
N ILE A 66 13.73 3.41 7.27
CA ILE A 66 13.74 4.05 8.60
C ILE A 66 14.92 5.01 8.75
N LYS A 67 16.14 4.59 8.34
CA LYS A 67 17.33 5.44 8.39
C LYS A 67 17.17 6.67 7.49
N GLU A 68 16.67 6.48 6.27
CA GLU A 68 16.43 7.57 5.32
C GLU A 68 15.40 8.58 5.83
N ILE A 69 14.29 8.12 6.41
CA ILE A 69 13.30 8.98 7.07
C ILE A 69 13.93 9.79 8.21
N HIS A 70 14.75 9.18 9.07
CA HIS A 70 15.43 9.89 10.15
C HIS A 70 16.56 10.83 9.65
N THR A 71 17.22 10.53 8.53
CA THR A 71 18.18 11.43 7.88
C THR A 71 17.49 12.65 7.28
N LEU A 72 16.29 12.48 6.70
CA LEU A 72 15.48 13.56 6.19
C LEU A 72 14.86 14.42 7.31
N ASN A 73 14.28 13.77 8.33
CA ASN A 73 13.74 14.45 9.50
C ASN A 73 13.83 13.57 10.77
N PRO A 74 14.77 13.87 11.70
CA PRO A 74 14.95 13.09 12.93
C PRO A 74 13.87 13.33 14.00
N SER A 75 12.90 14.23 13.78
CA SER A 75 11.75 14.41 14.70
C SER A 75 10.60 13.45 14.44
N ILE A 76 10.63 12.68 13.34
CA ILE A 76 9.58 11.70 13.02
C ILE A 76 9.84 10.44 13.82
N THR A 77 8.88 10.02 14.64
CA THR A 77 8.98 8.73 15.33
C THR A 77 8.68 7.61 14.34
N THR A 78 9.59 6.65 14.17
CA THR A 78 9.35 5.48 13.33
C THR A 78 9.43 4.18 14.14
N HIS A 79 8.59 3.21 13.76
CA HIS A 79 8.66 1.85 14.30
C HIS A 79 8.54 0.84 13.16
N PHE A 80 9.40 -0.18 13.17
CA PHE A 80 9.16 -1.41 12.43
C PHE A 80 8.07 -2.22 13.14
N VAL A 81 7.10 -2.72 12.37
CA VAL A 81 6.05 -3.64 12.86
C VAL A 81 6.19 -4.97 12.10
N PRO A 82 6.56 -6.07 12.79
CA PRO A 82 6.54 -7.40 12.17
C PRO A 82 5.14 -7.75 11.68
N LEU A 83 4.99 -7.97 10.38
CA LEU A 83 3.72 -8.31 9.73
C LEU A 83 3.99 -9.22 8.53
N ASP A 84 3.47 -10.45 8.60
CA ASP A 84 3.19 -11.26 7.41
C ASP A 84 1.68 -11.29 7.17
N LEU A 85 1.27 -11.00 5.93
CA LEU A 85 -0.13 -11.02 5.51
C LEU A 85 -0.58 -12.42 5.06
N ALA A 86 0.36 -13.38 4.96
CA ALA A 86 0.09 -14.79 4.76
C ALA A 86 -0.17 -15.57 6.08
N SER A 87 -0.37 -14.86 7.20
CA SER A 87 -0.53 -15.43 8.55
C SER A 87 -1.53 -14.63 9.38
N GLN A 88 -2.71 -15.18 9.69
CA GLN A 88 -3.65 -14.51 10.58
C GLN A 88 -3.10 -14.33 12.01
N GLU A 89 -2.20 -15.20 12.47
CA GLU A 89 -1.56 -15.02 13.78
C GLU A 89 -0.61 -13.81 13.76
N SER A 90 0.19 -13.67 12.70
CA SER A 90 1.08 -12.53 12.47
C SER A 90 0.30 -11.22 12.35
N ILE A 91 -0.81 -11.20 11.59
CA ILE A 91 -1.70 -10.04 11.47
C ILE A 91 -2.27 -9.62 12.84
N ARG A 92 -2.66 -10.59 13.68
CA ARG A 92 -3.19 -10.31 15.04
C ARG A 92 -2.10 -9.77 15.98
N LYS A 93 -0.88 -10.32 15.92
CA LYS A 93 0.30 -9.79 16.63
C LYS A 93 0.63 -8.36 16.19
N ALA A 94 0.69 -8.12 14.89
CA ALA A 94 0.93 -6.79 14.30
C ALA A 94 -0.12 -5.77 14.73
N ALA A 95 -1.41 -6.12 14.64
CA ALA A 95 -2.50 -5.26 15.08
C ALA A 95 -2.45 -4.96 16.58
N SER A 96 -2.09 -5.95 17.42
CA SER A 96 -1.90 -5.75 18.86
C SER A 96 -0.76 -4.75 19.16
N LEU A 97 0.38 -4.89 18.46
CA LEU A 97 1.52 -3.97 18.58
C LEU A 97 1.16 -2.56 18.10
N ILE A 98 0.52 -2.41 16.93
CA ILE A 98 0.01 -1.11 16.46
C ILE A 98 -0.94 -0.50 17.50
N ASN A 99 -1.85 -1.30 18.07
CA ASN A 99 -2.80 -0.85 19.07
C ASN A 99 -2.16 -0.46 20.41
N SER A 100 -0.94 -0.91 20.73
CA SER A 100 -0.20 -0.46 21.92
C SER A 100 0.72 0.74 21.64
N LEU A 101 1.26 0.87 20.43
CA LEU A 101 2.18 1.95 20.06
C LEU A 101 1.51 3.32 19.88
N VAL A 102 0.28 3.38 19.35
CA VAL A 102 -0.37 4.65 18.97
C VAL A 102 -1.79 4.79 19.49
N GLU A 103 -2.20 6.01 19.88
CA GLU A 103 -3.55 6.23 20.42
C GLU A 103 -4.64 6.27 19.33
N LYS A 104 -4.29 6.76 18.14
CA LYS A 104 -5.13 6.87 16.92
C LYS A 104 -4.30 6.60 15.66
N ILE A 105 -4.96 6.38 14.53
CA ILE A 105 -4.33 6.29 13.21
C ILE A 105 -5.06 7.26 12.28
N ASP A 106 -4.34 8.23 11.72
CA ASP A 106 -4.89 9.17 10.74
C ASP A 106 -4.91 8.60 9.32
N ILE A 107 -3.89 7.82 8.93
CA ILE A 107 -3.75 7.31 7.57
C ILE A 107 -3.31 5.84 7.62
N LEU A 108 -4.03 4.97 6.93
CA LEU A 108 -3.65 3.58 6.65
C LEU A 108 -3.40 3.41 5.15
N ILE A 109 -2.24 2.87 4.78
CA ILE A 109 -1.86 2.57 3.40
C ILE A 109 -1.61 1.06 3.27
N ASN A 110 -2.60 0.38 2.70
CA ASN A 110 -2.58 -1.04 2.36
C ASN A 110 -1.88 -1.24 1.01
N ASN A 111 -0.56 -1.05 0.99
CA ASN A 111 0.32 -1.11 -0.19
C ASN A 111 0.91 -2.52 -0.43
N ALA A 112 1.06 -3.35 0.61
CA ALA A 112 1.73 -4.63 0.46
C ALA A 112 1.03 -5.57 -0.54
N GLY A 113 1.79 -6.47 -1.15
CA GLY A 113 1.23 -7.55 -1.93
C GLY A 113 2.29 -8.47 -2.53
N VAL A 114 1.80 -9.56 -3.11
CA VAL A 114 2.53 -10.49 -3.97
C VAL A 114 1.79 -10.64 -5.30
N MET A 115 2.56 -10.91 -6.35
CA MET A 115 2.09 -10.98 -7.73
C MET A 115 2.82 -12.11 -8.45
N ALA A 116 2.14 -12.76 -9.40
CA ALA A 116 2.74 -13.73 -10.33
C ALA A 116 3.46 -14.90 -9.62
N VAL A 117 2.88 -15.40 -8.53
CA VAL A 117 3.43 -16.55 -7.78
C VAL A 117 3.49 -17.77 -8.73
N PRO A 118 4.67 -18.35 -9.03
CA PRO A 118 4.81 -19.28 -10.17
C PRO A 118 4.11 -20.64 -10.06
N ALA A 119 3.61 -21.00 -8.87
CA ALA A 119 2.88 -22.22 -8.61
C ALA A 119 1.81 -21.96 -7.54
N TYR A 120 0.70 -22.71 -7.57
CA TYR A 120 -0.34 -22.61 -6.56
C TYR A 120 0.23 -22.87 -5.17
N GLN A 121 0.00 -21.92 -4.25
CA GLN A 121 0.44 -21.94 -2.87
C GLN A 121 -0.67 -21.38 -2.00
N THR A 122 -0.70 -21.80 -0.72
CA THR A 122 -1.59 -21.21 0.28
C THR A 122 -0.81 -20.42 1.32
N THR A 123 -1.53 -19.56 2.04
CA THR A 123 -1.17 -19.10 3.38
C THR A 123 -1.08 -20.28 4.36
N GLU A 124 -0.54 -20.06 5.55
CA GLU A 124 -0.61 -21.06 6.65
C GLU A 124 -2.08 -21.36 7.04
N ASP A 125 -2.96 -20.37 6.87
CA ASP A 125 -4.41 -20.46 7.04
C ASP A 125 -5.16 -21.23 5.92
N GLY A 126 -4.46 -21.75 4.91
CA GLY A 126 -5.06 -22.53 3.81
C GLY A 126 -5.80 -21.72 2.72
N ILE A 127 -5.59 -20.40 2.66
CA ILE A 127 -6.16 -19.49 1.65
C ILE A 127 -5.17 -19.37 0.49
N GLU A 128 -5.60 -19.25 -0.79
CA GLU A 128 -4.69 -18.97 -1.92
C GLU A 128 -3.80 -17.75 -1.62
N LEU A 129 -2.50 -17.87 -1.88
CA LEU A 129 -1.49 -16.97 -1.33
C LEU A 129 -1.66 -15.50 -1.76
N GLN A 130 -2.02 -15.22 -3.01
CA GLN A 130 -2.21 -13.85 -3.49
C GLN A 130 -3.49 -13.22 -2.91
N PHE A 131 -4.62 -13.93 -2.91
CA PHE A 131 -5.85 -13.48 -2.29
C PHE A 131 -5.72 -13.30 -0.77
N GLY A 132 -5.01 -14.22 -0.12
CA GLY A 132 -4.62 -14.16 1.30
C GLY A 132 -3.83 -12.89 1.62
N CYS A 133 -2.69 -12.70 0.97
CA CYS A 133 -1.81 -11.55 1.24
C CYS A 133 -2.44 -10.20 0.83
N ASN A 134 -2.95 -10.11 -0.40
CA ASN A 134 -3.29 -8.83 -1.02
C ASN A 134 -4.63 -8.29 -0.50
N HIS A 135 -5.57 -9.18 -0.14
CA HIS A 135 -6.91 -8.82 0.26
C HIS A 135 -7.24 -9.24 1.70
N ILE A 136 -7.28 -10.53 2.01
CA ILE A 136 -7.76 -11.03 3.32
C ILE A 136 -6.91 -10.50 4.48
N GLY A 137 -5.58 -10.45 4.30
CA GLY A 137 -4.68 -9.93 5.32
C GLY A 137 -4.91 -8.45 5.62
N HIS A 138 -5.08 -7.62 4.59
CA HIS A 138 -5.42 -6.20 4.75
C HIS A 138 -6.82 -5.99 5.33
N PHE A 139 -7.79 -6.80 4.93
CA PHE A 139 -9.13 -6.78 5.50
C PHE A 139 -9.09 -7.07 7.00
N LEU A 140 -8.42 -8.15 7.42
CA LEU A 140 -8.29 -8.51 8.83
C LEU A 140 -7.54 -7.42 9.62
N LEU A 141 -6.39 -6.95 9.12
CA LEU A 141 -5.60 -5.89 9.75
C LEU A 141 -6.43 -4.61 9.94
N THR A 142 -7.12 -4.15 8.88
CA THR A 142 -7.95 -2.94 8.90
C THR A 142 -9.07 -3.03 9.94
N ASN A 143 -9.72 -4.20 10.07
CA ASN A 143 -10.75 -4.42 11.09
C ASN A 143 -10.18 -4.43 12.51
N LEU A 144 -9.01 -5.06 12.73
CA LEU A 144 -8.39 -5.15 14.07
C LEU A 144 -7.82 -3.83 14.60
N ILE A 145 -7.56 -2.85 13.74
CA ILE A 145 -7.13 -1.49 14.12
C ILE A 145 -8.23 -0.43 13.93
N LEU A 146 -9.47 -0.85 13.61
CA LEU A 146 -10.57 0.04 13.23
C LEU A 146 -10.91 1.08 14.30
N GLU A 147 -10.83 0.75 15.60
CA GLU A 147 -11.09 1.74 16.66
C GLU A 147 -10.07 2.90 16.69
N LYS A 148 -8.82 2.67 16.26
CA LYS A 148 -7.80 3.72 16.13
C LYS A 148 -8.08 4.65 14.95
N LEU A 149 -8.61 4.09 13.85
CA LEU A 149 -9.11 4.83 12.70
C LEU A 149 -10.38 5.61 13.06
N LEU A 150 -11.31 5.01 13.81
CA LEU A 150 -12.54 5.64 14.30
C LEU A 150 -12.27 6.78 15.28
N LYS A 151 -11.19 6.74 16.05
CA LYS A 151 -10.72 7.91 16.84
C LYS A 151 -10.37 9.09 15.92
N ALA A 152 -9.53 8.90 14.91
CA ALA A 152 -9.22 9.97 13.95
C ALA A 152 -10.42 10.38 13.06
N GLY A 153 -11.38 9.47 12.82
CA GLY A 153 -12.64 9.76 12.15
C GLY A 153 -13.51 10.76 12.91
N ARG A 154 -13.53 10.71 14.25
CA ARG A 154 -14.20 11.74 15.08
C ARG A 154 -13.60 13.15 14.89
N GLU A 155 -12.33 13.23 14.46
CA GLU A 155 -11.64 14.48 14.13
C GLU A 155 -11.74 14.86 12.64
N GLY A 156 -12.45 14.09 11.81
CA GLY A 156 -12.53 14.30 10.35
C GLY A 156 -11.26 13.92 9.56
N ARG A 157 -10.37 13.14 10.17
CA ARG A 157 -8.95 13.04 9.77
C ARG A 157 -8.52 11.70 9.18
N ALA A 158 -9.37 10.67 9.25
CA ALA A 158 -9.04 9.29 8.90
C ALA A 158 -9.12 9.01 7.39
N ARG A 159 -8.08 8.40 6.82
CA ARG A 159 -8.00 7.95 5.43
C ARG A 159 -7.47 6.52 5.31
N ILE A 160 -8.07 5.72 4.43
CA ILE A 160 -7.65 4.36 4.10
C ILE A 160 -7.36 4.30 2.59
N VAL A 161 -6.24 3.72 2.20
CA VAL A 161 -5.79 3.63 0.79
C VAL A 161 -5.44 2.17 0.46
N ASN A 162 -6.08 1.61 -0.57
CA ASN A 162 -5.83 0.26 -1.09
C ASN A 162 -5.35 0.34 -2.55
N GLU A 163 -4.65 -0.69 -3.06
CA GLU A 163 -4.24 -0.76 -4.49
C GLU A 163 -5.06 -1.77 -5.34
N GLY A 164 -5.21 -1.52 -6.66
CA GLY A 164 -5.99 -2.30 -7.66
C GLY A 164 -5.35 -2.44 -9.07
N LYS A 165 -5.71 -3.48 -9.88
CA LYS A 165 -5.46 -3.77 -11.34
C LYS A 165 -5.82 -5.26 -11.67
N ASP A 166 -6.04 -5.62 -12.95
CA ASP A 166 -6.30 -6.99 -13.50
C ASP A 166 -5.27 -7.40 -14.64
N TYR A 167 -5.23 -8.55 -15.34
CA TYR A 167 -6.04 -9.79 -15.50
C TYR A 167 -5.15 -10.98 -16.06
N ASP A 168 -5.43 -12.24 -15.66
CA ASP A 168 -4.80 -13.58 -15.96
C ASP A 168 -3.39 -14.02 -15.45
N PRO A 169 -3.27 -15.13 -14.66
CA PRO A 169 -2.36 -15.31 -13.49
C PRO A 169 -2.14 -14.10 -12.57
N TRP A 170 -1.93 -12.95 -13.19
CA TRP A 170 -2.68 -11.75 -12.87
C TRP A 170 -4.19 -11.97 -12.58
N GLN A 171 -4.82 -13.16 -12.72
CA GLN A 171 -6.24 -13.43 -12.42
C GLN A 171 -6.54 -13.51 -10.92
N ALA A 172 -5.77 -14.30 -10.15
CA ALA A 172 -5.90 -14.32 -8.69
C ALA A 172 -5.50 -12.96 -8.10
N TYR A 173 -4.46 -12.34 -8.67
CA TYR A 173 -4.10 -10.94 -8.42
C TYR A 173 -5.29 -9.99 -8.73
N ALA A 174 -5.89 -10.08 -9.92
CA ALA A 174 -7.08 -9.31 -10.35
C ALA A 174 -8.23 -9.44 -9.38
N GLN A 175 -8.60 -10.67 -9.00
CA GLN A 175 -9.67 -10.92 -8.06
C GLN A 175 -9.37 -10.29 -6.69
N SER A 176 -8.13 -10.41 -6.18
CA SER A 176 -7.70 -9.73 -4.94
C SER A 176 -7.73 -8.20 -5.04
N LYS A 177 -7.45 -7.65 -6.23
CA LYS A 177 -7.35 -6.22 -6.50
C LYS A 177 -8.73 -5.59 -6.80
N THR A 178 -9.60 -6.28 -7.52
CA THR A 178 -11.04 -5.98 -7.64
C THR A 178 -11.70 -6.03 -6.26
N ALA A 179 -11.38 -7.03 -5.43
CA ALA A 179 -11.86 -7.09 -4.05
C ALA A 179 -11.38 -5.89 -3.21
N ASN A 180 -10.17 -5.37 -3.44
CA ASN A 180 -9.69 -4.13 -2.79
C ASN A 180 -10.44 -2.87 -3.24
N VAL A 181 -10.86 -2.77 -4.50
CA VAL A 181 -11.72 -1.68 -5.01
C VAL A 181 -13.13 -1.78 -4.40
N LEU A 182 -13.75 -2.96 -4.44
CA LEU A 182 -15.07 -3.21 -3.85
C LEU A 182 -15.08 -2.98 -2.33
N PHE A 183 -14.02 -3.42 -1.63
CA PHE A 183 -13.82 -3.16 -0.21
C PHE A 183 -13.68 -1.66 0.06
N SER A 184 -12.86 -0.93 -0.70
CA SER A 184 -12.74 0.53 -0.52
C SER A 184 -14.07 1.26 -0.72
N SER A 185 -14.82 0.91 -1.77
CA SER A 185 -16.13 1.49 -2.05
C SER A 185 -17.12 1.21 -0.91
N THR A 186 -17.20 -0.05 -0.47
CA THR A 186 -18.07 -0.49 0.64
C THR A 186 -17.67 0.16 1.97
N LEU A 187 -16.37 0.31 2.22
CA LEU A 187 -15.83 0.88 3.45
C LEU A 187 -16.05 2.39 3.53
N ALA A 188 -15.87 3.11 2.41
CA ALA A 188 -16.23 4.52 2.30
C ALA A 188 -17.73 4.72 2.53
N ALA A 189 -18.60 3.88 1.94
CA ALA A 189 -20.04 3.95 2.16
C ALA A 189 -20.42 3.68 3.62
N ARG A 190 -19.83 2.67 4.27
CA ARG A 190 -20.13 2.30 5.68
C ARG A 190 -19.58 3.27 6.72
N LEU A 191 -18.50 4.00 6.42
CA LEU A 191 -17.81 4.87 7.39
C LEU A 191 -17.89 6.37 7.08
N LYS A 192 -18.66 6.76 6.04
CA LYS A 192 -18.95 8.15 5.68
C LYS A 192 -19.41 8.98 6.89
N ASP A 193 -20.41 8.50 7.62
CA ASP A 193 -21.00 9.18 8.78
C ASP A 193 -20.10 9.13 10.04
N ARG A 194 -18.92 8.50 9.91
CA ARG A 194 -17.82 8.49 10.89
C ARG A 194 -16.64 9.36 10.42
N ASN A 195 -16.83 10.13 9.35
CA ASN A 195 -15.84 10.95 8.62
C ASN A 195 -14.55 10.20 8.23
N ILE A 196 -14.64 8.90 7.91
CA ILE A 196 -13.52 8.14 7.36
C ILE A 196 -13.68 8.05 5.84
N GLN A 197 -12.62 8.39 5.12
CA GLN A 197 -12.55 8.27 3.66
C GLN A 197 -11.76 7.02 3.29
N SER A 198 -12.20 6.27 2.28
CA SER A 198 -11.46 5.14 1.71
C SER A 198 -11.29 5.32 0.20
N PHE A 199 -10.07 5.12 -0.29
CA PHE A 199 -9.70 5.26 -1.70
C PHE A 199 -9.04 3.99 -2.22
N ALA A 200 -9.32 3.64 -3.48
CA ALA A 200 -8.54 2.67 -4.23
C ALA A 200 -7.67 3.42 -5.25
N LEU A 201 -6.40 3.05 -5.35
CA LEU A 201 -5.44 3.57 -6.33
C LEU A 201 -4.96 2.44 -7.24
N GLN A 202 -4.49 2.78 -8.43
CA GLN A 202 -3.86 1.83 -9.35
C GLN A 202 -2.50 2.39 -9.77
N PRO A 203 -1.39 1.87 -9.24
CA PRO A 203 -0.06 2.19 -9.75
C PRO A 203 0.07 1.78 -11.23
N GLY A 204 0.87 2.54 -11.97
CA GLY A 204 1.31 2.13 -13.31
C GLY A 204 2.37 1.04 -13.26
N TYR A 205 3.03 0.82 -14.40
CA TYR A 205 4.23 -0.02 -14.46
C TYR A 205 5.39 0.67 -13.73
N VAL A 206 5.85 0.13 -12.61
CA VAL A 206 7.01 0.65 -11.85
C VAL A 206 8.15 -0.38 -11.93
N PRO A 207 9.10 -0.26 -12.89
CA PRO A 207 10.13 -1.26 -13.15
C PRO A 207 11.14 -1.42 -12.01
N THR A 208 11.38 -0.35 -11.27
CA THR A 208 12.28 -0.30 -10.10
C THR A 208 11.71 -0.94 -8.84
N SER A 209 10.45 -1.38 -8.86
CA SER A 209 9.77 -1.94 -7.68
C SER A 209 9.90 -3.47 -7.58
N ASN A 210 10.20 -3.96 -6.38
CA ASN A 210 10.32 -5.40 -6.07
C ASN A 210 8.96 -6.16 -6.14
N LEU A 211 7.86 -5.53 -6.57
CA LEU A 211 6.59 -6.20 -6.81
C LEU A 211 6.67 -7.21 -7.97
N GLN A 212 7.53 -6.94 -8.95
CA GLN A 212 7.67 -7.75 -10.16
C GLN A 212 8.63 -8.96 -10.02
N ALA A 213 9.09 -9.27 -8.81
CA ALA A 213 10.18 -10.23 -8.54
C ALA A 213 9.92 -11.69 -8.96
N HIS A 214 8.72 -12.01 -9.48
CA HIS A 214 8.34 -13.32 -10.02
C HIS A 214 7.90 -13.27 -11.49
N VAL A 215 7.93 -12.10 -12.14
CA VAL A 215 7.54 -11.95 -13.55
C VAL A 215 8.75 -12.20 -14.45
N THR A 216 8.68 -13.19 -15.34
CA THR A 216 9.75 -13.45 -16.31
C THR A 216 9.63 -12.53 -17.53
N SER A 217 10.72 -12.38 -18.30
CA SER A 217 10.70 -11.65 -19.57
C SER A 217 9.68 -12.22 -20.57
N GLU A 218 9.47 -13.54 -20.55
CA GLU A 218 8.48 -14.25 -21.38
C GLU A 218 7.05 -13.91 -20.96
N MET A 219 6.77 -13.87 -19.65
CA MET A 219 5.49 -13.38 -19.13
C MET A 219 5.24 -11.92 -19.52
N TRP A 220 6.27 -11.08 -19.53
CA TRP A 220 6.16 -9.70 -20.00
C TRP A 220 5.87 -9.59 -21.51
N SER A 221 6.55 -10.39 -22.35
CA SER A 221 6.26 -10.45 -23.79
C SER A 221 4.81 -10.83 -24.08
N ASN A 222 4.30 -11.87 -23.39
CA ASN A 222 2.92 -12.33 -23.56
C ASN A 222 1.89 -11.27 -23.13
N VAL A 223 2.17 -10.53 -22.05
CA VAL A 223 1.32 -9.42 -21.59
C VAL A 223 1.34 -8.25 -22.59
N LEU A 224 2.51 -7.88 -23.13
CA LEU A 224 2.63 -6.81 -24.12
C LEU A 224 1.92 -7.18 -25.44
N GLN A 225 1.98 -8.44 -25.85
CA GLN A 225 1.21 -8.95 -26.99
C GLN A 225 -0.29 -8.83 -26.75
N GLN A 226 -0.81 -9.30 -25.60
CA GLN A 226 -2.23 -9.17 -25.26
C GLN A 226 -2.70 -7.71 -25.16
N ILE A 227 -1.84 -6.81 -24.67
CA ILE A 227 -2.13 -5.36 -24.65
C ILE A 227 -2.20 -4.81 -26.08
N SER A 228 -1.28 -5.18 -26.98
CA SER A 228 -1.32 -4.76 -28.39
C SER A 228 -2.59 -5.27 -29.10
N GLU A 229 -2.92 -6.56 -28.94
CA GLU A 229 -4.11 -7.20 -29.51
C GLU A 229 -5.40 -6.54 -29.02
N SER A 230 -5.53 -6.30 -27.71
CA SER A 230 -6.69 -5.61 -27.13
C SER A 230 -6.75 -4.10 -27.40
N SER A 231 -5.61 -3.47 -27.74
CA SER A 231 -5.53 -2.07 -28.17
C SER A 231 -5.73 -1.87 -29.68
N GLY A 232 -6.16 -2.91 -30.41
CA GLY A 232 -6.39 -2.85 -31.85
C GLY A 232 -5.12 -2.71 -32.69
N GLY A 233 -3.98 -3.19 -32.19
CA GLY A 233 -2.68 -3.12 -32.86
C GLY A 233 -1.93 -1.79 -32.71
N GLN A 234 -2.35 -0.90 -31.79
CA GLN A 234 -1.52 0.23 -31.40
C GLN A 234 -0.35 -0.23 -30.54
N GLU A 235 0.86 0.19 -30.91
CA GLU A 235 2.09 -0.12 -30.18
C GLU A 235 2.07 0.56 -28.79
N PHE A 236 2.25 -0.25 -27.74
CA PHE A 236 2.21 0.23 -26.36
C PHE A 236 3.48 1.02 -26.03
N GLU A 237 3.43 2.36 -26.12
CA GLU A 237 4.44 3.20 -25.47
C GLU A 237 4.34 3.00 -23.94
N PRO A 238 5.36 2.42 -23.27
CA PRO A 238 5.33 2.33 -21.82
C PRO A 238 5.37 3.74 -21.22
N PRO A 239 4.55 4.04 -20.20
CA PRO A 239 4.57 5.35 -19.56
C PRO A 239 5.98 5.61 -19.00
N LYS A 240 6.56 6.76 -19.33
CA LYS A 240 7.86 7.20 -18.80
C LYS A 240 7.73 7.49 -17.31
N THR A 241 7.96 6.47 -16.48
CA THR A 241 7.97 6.56 -15.03
C THR A 241 9.31 7.09 -14.49
N LEU A 242 9.34 7.26 -13.17
CA LEU A 242 10.54 7.47 -12.35
C LEU A 242 11.57 6.35 -12.58
#